data_AF-Q11ZU8-F1
#
_entry.id   AF-Q11ZU8-F1
#
_cell.length_a   1.000
_cell.length_b   1.000
_cell.length_c   1.000
_cell.angle_alpha   90.00
_cell.angle_beta   90.00
_cell.angle_gamma   90.00
#
_symmetry.space_group_name_H-M   'P 1'
#
loop_
_entity.id
_entity.type
_entity.pdbx_description
1 polymer ?
#
loop_
_entity_poly.entity_id
_entity_poly.type
_entity_poly.pdbx_seq_one_letter_code
_entity_poly.pdbx_strand_id
1 'polypeptide(L)'
;MASKTIGYLAALAPACACALAGFVVEVVPAISRAFQRLYASPQKLEWLKEIISHSSFYGTAIGGVLGYNHGSSAMYAVAVLWFVSLHSFTFALASQLEELEREEEQIEKVRFRKMAGMVRSILRDELSKTASKVGVTTQVEKLAL
;
A
#
# COMPACT_ATOMS: atom_id res chain seq x y z
N MET A 1 50.67 12.29 -12.15
CA MET A 1 49.34 12.61 -12.73
C MET A 1 48.17 12.50 -11.74
N ALA A 2 48.28 11.76 -10.63
CA ALA A 2 47.19 11.58 -9.64
C ALA A 2 46.85 12.82 -8.76
N SER A 3 47.72 13.83 -8.68
CA SER A 3 47.49 15.01 -7.84
C SER A 3 46.46 15.99 -8.42
N LYS A 4 46.30 16.05 -9.75
CA LYS A 4 45.33 16.96 -10.38
C LYS A 4 43.90 16.44 -10.29
N THR A 5 43.68 15.13 -10.31
CA THR A 5 42.35 14.50 -10.20
C THR A 5 41.70 14.69 -8.82
N ILE A 6 42.50 14.80 -7.75
CA ILE A 6 41.99 15.03 -6.38
C ILE A 6 41.42 16.45 -6.23
N GLY A 7 42.05 17.44 -6.87
CA GLY A 7 41.57 18.83 -6.86
C GLY A 7 40.22 19.01 -7.55
N TYR A 8 40.00 18.33 -8.69
CA TYR A 8 38.72 18.38 -9.40
C TYR A 8 37.58 17.69 -8.62
N LEU A 9 37.87 16.56 -7.95
CA LEU A 9 36.89 15.88 -7.09
C LEU A 9 36.50 16.73 -5.87
N ALA A 10 37.45 17.41 -5.24
CA ALA A 10 37.18 18.30 -4.11
C ALA A 10 36.37 19.54 -4.50
N ALA A 11 36.53 20.04 -5.74
CA ALA A 11 35.76 21.17 -6.25
C ALA A 11 34.34 20.79 -6.70
N LEU A 12 34.11 19.55 -7.12
CA LEU A 12 32.78 19.06 -7.51
C LEU A 12 31.94 18.61 -6.31
N ALA A 13 32.59 18.22 -5.20
CA ALA A 13 31.92 17.71 -4.01
C ALA A 13 30.84 18.67 -3.44
N PRO A 14 31.05 20.00 -3.35
CA PRO A 14 30.01 20.93 -2.88
C PRO A 14 28.83 21.01 -3.84
N ALA A 15 29.07 20.98 -5.16
CA ALA A 15 28.01 21.00 -6.16
C ALA A 15 27.17 19.72 -6.12
N CYS A 16 27.81 18.55 -5.98
CA CYS A 16 27.12 17.29 -5.78
C CYS A 16 26.34 17.27 -4.45
N ALA A 17 26.91 17.79 -3.36
CA ALA A 17 26.23 17.88 -2.07
C ALA A 17 25.00 18.80 -2.12
N CYS A 18 25.11 19.98 -2.75
CA CYS A 18 23.98 20.89 -2.95
C CYS A 18 22.91 20.30 -3.87
N ALA A 19 23.30 19.61 -4.95
CA ALA A 19 22.36 18.94 -5.85
C ALA A 19 21.59 17.81 -5.13
N LEU A 20 22.29 17.01 -4.31
CA LEU A 20 21.68 15.98 -3.48
C LEU A 20 20.77 16.59 -2.40
N ALA A 21 21.19 17.67 -1.74
CA ALA A 21 20.38 18.36 -0.75
C ALA A 21 19.11 18.97 -1.38
N GLY A 22 19.23 19.60 -2.56
CA GLY A 22 18.09 20.12 -3.31
C GLY A 22 17.12 19.02 -3.75
N PHE A 23 17.66 17.90 -4.25
CA PHE A 23 16.85 16.72 -4.58
C PHE A 23 16.13 16.18 -3.35
N VAL A 24 16.81 16.08 -2.20
CA VAL A 24 16.18 15.62 -0.96
C VAL A 24 15.07 16.59 -0.51
N VAL A 25 15.31 17.89 -0.52
CA VAL A 25 14.33 18.88 -0.03
C VAL A 25 13.13 19.03 -0.95
N GLU A 26 13.29 18.92 -2.27
CA GLU A 26 12.17 19.08 -3.20
C GLU A 26 11.46 17.76 -3.51
N VAL A 27 12.24 16.70 -3.74
CA VAL A 27 11.70 15.44 -4.25
C VAL A 27 11.19 14.55 -3.12
N VAL A 28 11.84 14.52 -1.94
CA VAL A 28 11.35 13.69 -0.82
C VAL A 28 9.95 14.12 -0.35
N PRO A 29 9.60 15.40 -0.15
CA PRO A 29 8.24 15.75 0.24
C PRO A 29 7.23 15.53 -0.89
N ALA A 30 7.60 15.70 -2.16
CA ALA A 30 6.72 15.39 -3.29
C ALA A 30 6.43 13.88 -3.37
N ILE A 31 7.48 13.08 -3.23
CA ILE A 31 7.40 11.62 -3.13
C ILE A 31 6.58 11.21 -1.91
N SER A 32 6.85 11.80 -0.74
CA SER A 32 6.12 11.50 0.50
C SER A 32 4.62 11.77 0.37
N ARG A 33 4.22 12.91 -0.22
CA ARG A 33 2.80 13.21 -0.49
C ARG A 33 2.19 12.25 -1.52
N ALA A 34 2.94 11.88 -2.56
CA ALA A 34 2.50 10.89 -3.53
C ALA A 34 2.32 9.51 -2.87
N PHE A 35 3.26 9.12 -2.01
CA PHE A 35 3.18 7.91 -1.19
C PHE A 35 1.97 7.94 -0.28
N GLN A 36 1.70 9.03 0.45
CA GLN A 36 0.51 9.15 1.30
C GLN A 36 -0.80 8.93 0.51
N ARG A 37 -0.86 9.40 -0.74
CA ARG A 37 -2.02 9.16 -1.63
C ARG A 37 -2.09 7.72 -2.16
N LEU A 38 -0.94 7.07 -2.32
CA LEU A 38 -0.84 5.65 -2.69
C LEU A 38 -1.21 4.74 -1.50
N TYR A 39 -0.79 5.10 -0.28
CA TYR A 39 -1.10 4.41 0.97
C TYR A 39 -2.59 4.41 1.32
N ALA A 40 -3.38 5.34 0.77
CA ALA A 40 -4.81 5.42 1.01
C ALA A 40 -5.65 4.33 0.32
N SER A 41 -5.06 3.50 -0.55
CA SER A 41 -5.79 2.45 -1.27
C SER A 41 -4.97 1.15 -1.33
N PRO A 42 -5.47 0.04 -0.75
CA PRO A 42 -4.73 -1.21 -0.70
C PRO A 42 -4.40 -1.75 -2.10
N GLN A 43 -5.34 -1.63 -3.05
CA GLN A 43 -5.15 -2.05 -4.45
C GLN A 43 -3.98 -1.33 -5.14
N LYS A 44 -3.79 -0.03 -4.88
CA LYS A 44 -2.69 0.73 -5.47
C LYS A 44 -1.34 0.33 -4.88
N LEU A 45 -1.34 0.03 -3.58
CA LEU A 45 -0.18 -0.45 -2.83
C LEU A 45 0.26 -1.84 -3.33
N GLU A 46 -0.70 -2.73 -3.58
CA GLU A 46 -0.45 -4.06 -4.15
C GLU A 46 0.17 -3.96 -5.56
N TRP A 47 -0.39 -3.11 -6.42
CA TRP A 47 0.16 -2.87 -7.76
C TRP A 47 1.58 -2.27 -7.69
N LEU A 48 1.80 -1.33 -6.76
CA LEU A 48 3.13 -0.75 -6.55
C LEU A 48 4.16 -1.78 -6.08
N LYS A 49 3.77 -2.66 -5.13
CA LYS A 49 4.58 -3.79 -4.67
C LYS A 49 4.97 -4.69 -5.84
N GLU A 50 4.02 -5.02 -6.70
CA GLU A 50 4.25 -5.88 -7.86
C GLU A 50 5.20 -5.25 -8.89
N ILE A 51 5.04 -3.95 -9.17
CA ILE A 51 5.97 -3.23 -10.07
C ILE A 51 7.37 -3.19 -9.51
N ILE A 52 7.51 -2.87 -8.22
CA ILE A 52 8.82 -2.75 -7.59
C ILE A 52 9.50 -4.12 -7.55
N SER A 53 8.74 -5.18 -7.28
CA SER A 53 9.23 -6.55 -7.35
C SER A 53 9.74 -6.90 -8.76
N HIS A 54 8.93 -6.67 -9.80
CA HIS A 54 9.35 -6.91 -11.19
C HIS A 54 10.56 -6.07 -11.60
N SER A 55 10.60 -4.79 -11.21
CA SER A 55 11.72 -3.89 -11.45
C SER A 55 13.01 -4.39 -10.79
N SER A 56 12.90 -4.94 -9.57
CA SER A 56 14.04 -5.55 -8.88
C SER A 56 14.61 -6.74 -9.65
N PHE A 57 13.75 -7.63 -10.17
CA PHE A 57 14.17 -8.78 -10.97
C PHE A 57 14.76 -8.37 -12.32
N TYR A 58 14.06 -7.53 -13.08
CA TYR A 58 14.53 -7.11 -14.41
C TYR A 58 15.81 -6.28 -14.32
N GLY A 59 15.91 -5.36 -13.36
CA GLY A 59 17.12 -4.57 -13.16
C GLY A 59 18.33 -5.44 -12.80
N THR A 60 18.13 -6.45 -11.95
CA THR A 60 19.20 -7.39 -11.58
C THR A 60 19.60 -8.28 -12.76
N ALA A 61 18.63 -8.77 -13.55
CA ALA A 61 18.91 -9.56 -14.75
C ALA A 61 19.70 -8.76 -15.79
N ILE A 62 19.27 -7.52 -16.08
CA ILE A 62 19.98 -6.62 -17.00
C ILE A 62 21.39 -6.30 -16.47
N GLY A 63 21.50 -5.96 -15.19
CA GLY A 63 22.80 -5.69 -14.55
C GLY A 63 23.75 -6.89 -14.59
N GLY A 64 23.22 -8.11 -14.39
CA GLY A 64 23.98 -9.35 -14.49
C GLY A 64 24.48 -9.63 -15.91
N VAL A 65 23.64 -9.44 -16.93
CA VAL A 65 24.02 -9.61 -18.34
C VAL A 65 25.06 -8.59 -18.77
N LEU A 66 24.89 -7.31 -18.40
CA LEU A 66 25.87 -6.26 -18.69
C LEU A 66 27.19 -6.49 -17.95
N GLY A 67 27.12 -6.93 -16.68
CA GLY A 67 28.30 -7.28 -15.89
C GLY A 67 29.09 -8.42 -16.50
N TYR A 68 28.40 -9.45 -17.01
CA TYR A 68 29.02 -10.58 -17.70
C TYR A 68 29.69 -10.16 -19.01
N ASN A 69 28.97 -9.41 -19.85
CA ASN A 69 29.47 -8.97 -21.16
C ASN A 69 30.67 -8.02 -21.08
N HIS A 70 30.85 -7.30 -19.98
CA HIS A 70 31.94 -6.33 -19.80
C HIS A 70 32.99 -6.77 -18.78
N GLY A 71 32.84 -7.95 -18.17
CA GLY A 71 33.77 -8.46 -17.16
C GLY A 71 33.94 -7.53 -15.95
N SER A 72 32.95 -6.69 -15.67
CA SER A 72 33.04 -5.63 -14.68
C SER A 72 32.44 -6.08 -13.35
N SER A 73 33.29 -6.36 -12.36
CA SER A 73 32.88 -6.67 -10.99
C SER A 73 32.05 -5.57 -10.34
N ALA A 74 32.24 -4.31 -10.75
CA ALA A 74 31.45 -3.18 -10.28
C ALA A 74 29.97 -3.27 -10.70
N MET A 75 29.67 -3.77 -11.89
CA MET A 75 28.29 -3.93 -12.36
C MET A 75 27.53 -4.99 -11.57
N TYR A 76 28.21 -6.07 -11.16
CA TYR A 76 27.62 -7.06 -10.25
C TYR A 76 27.30 -6.46 -8.88
N ALA A 77 28.20 -5.64 -8.32
CA ALA A 77 27.93 -4.95 -7.07
C ALA A 77 26.73 -4.01 -7.17
N VAL A 78 26.60 -3.26 -8.26
CA VAL A 78 25.43 -2.39 -8.53
C VAL A 78 24.16 -3.22 -8.66
N ALA A 79 24.18 -4.36 -9.36
CA ALA A 79 23.02 -5.22 -9.50
C ALA A 79 22.56 -5.80 -8.16
N VAL A 80 23.50 -6.22 -7.30
CA VAL A 80 23.20 -6.70 -5.94
C VAL A 80 22.61 -5.58 -5.08
N LEU A 81 23.20 -4.39 -5.09
CA LEU A 81 22.68 -3.24 -4.33
C LEU A 81 21.29 -2.83 -4.82
N TRP A 82 21.06 -2.87 -6.14
CA TRP A 82 19.75 -2.62 -6.74
C TRP A 82 18.71 -3.64 -6.27
N PHE A 83 19.05 -4.92 -6.31
CA PHE A 83 18.18 -5.99 -5.84
C PHE A 83 17.84 -5.80 -4.36
N VAL A 84 18.84 -5.67 -3.49
CA VAL A 84 18.65 -5.59 -2.03
C VAL A 84 17.83 -4.36 -1.66
N SER A 85 18.09 -3.20 -2.27
CA SER A 85 17.35 -1.96 -1.97
C SER A 85 15.87 -2.07 -2.35
N LEU A 86 15.55 -2.52 -3.57
CA LEU A 86 14.17 -2.66 -4.01
C LEU A 86 13.43 -3.81 -3.32
N HIS A 87 14.13 -4.90 -3.02
CA HIS A 87 13.55 -6.04 -2.31
C HIS A 87 13.20 -5.67 -0.86
N SER A 88 14.10 -4.97 -0.17
CA SER A 88 13.83 -4.44 1.18
C SER A 88 12.65 -3.47 1.17
N PHE A 89 12.54 -2.64 0.13
CA PHE A 89 11.42 -1.72 -0.04
C PHE A 89 10.09 -2.48 -0.27
N THR A 90 10.13 -3.58 -1.02
CA THR A 90 8.97 -4.45 -1.25
C THR A 90 8.49 -5.08 0.07
N PHE A 91 9.40 -5.51 0.94
CA PHE A 91 9.06 -6.01 2.28
C PHE A 91 8.37 -4.95 3.15
N ALA A 92 8.90 -3.72 3.16
CA ALA A 92 8.27 -2.62 3.89
C ALA A 92 6.84 -2.34 3.39
N LEU A 93 6.64 -2.33 2.06
CA LEU A 93 5.30 -2.18 1.48
C LEU A 93 4.37 -3.33 1.83
N ALA A 94 4.85 -4.57 1.82
CA ALA A 94 4.07 -5.75 2.18
C ALA A 94 3.60 -5.70 3.64
N SER A 95 4.48 -5.29 4.57
CA SER A 95 4.08 -5.14 5.98
C SER A 95 3.01 -4.08 6.20
N GLN A 96 3.04 -2.99 5.44
CA GLN A 96 2.01 -1.95 5.54
C GLN A 96 0.69 -2.35 4.86
N LEU A 97 0.77 -3.11 3.76
CA LEU A 97 -0.42 -3.70 3.14
C LEU A 97 -1.15 -4.61 4.14
N GLU A 98 -0.40 -5.47 4.84
CA GLU A 98 -0.97 -6.37 5.85
C GLU A 98 -1.65 -5.61 7.00
N GLU A 99 -1.08 -4.48 7.42
CA GLU A 99 -1.69 -3.64 8.45
C GLU A 99 -2.99 -2.98 7.97
N LEU A 100 -3.01 -2.48 6.74
CA LEU A 100 -4.20 -1.89 6.10
C LEU A 100 -5.32 -2.93 5.91
N GLU A 101 -4.98 -4.16 5.48
CA GLU A 101 -5.94 -5.26 5.34
C GLU A 101 -6.54 -5.65 6.70
N ARG A 102 -5.72 -5.68 7.76
CA ARG A 102 -6.21 -5.95 9.12
C ARG A 102 -7.17 -4.87 9.62
N GLU A 103 -6.90 -3.60 9.34
CA GLU A 103 -7.80 -2.50 9.68
C GLU A 103 -9.13 -2.60 8.92
N GLU A 104 -9.07 -2.91 7.62
CA GLU A 104 -10.27 -3.06 6.79
C GLU A 104 -11.13 -4.23 7.26
N GLU A 105 -10.54 -5.39 7.57
CA GLU A 105 -11.24 -6.53 8.14
C GLU A 105 -11.95 -6.20 9.47
N GLN A 106 -11.30 -5.41 10.34
CA GLN A 106 -11.90 -5.00 11.61
C GLN A 106 -13.10 -4.09 11.39
N ILE A 107 -12.99 -3.12 10.47
CA ILE A 107 -14.09 -2.23 10.10
C ILE A 107 -15.25 -3.04 9.50
N GLU A 108 -14.94 -4.00 8.63
CA GLU A 108 -15.94 -4.84 7.98
C GLU A 108 -16.70 -5.70 9.00
N LYS A 109 -15.98 -6.35 9.93
CA LYS A 109 -16.58 -7.12 11.05
C LYS A 109 -17.53 -6.26 11.88
N VAL A 110 -17.16 -5.02 12.19
CA VAL A 110 -18.02 -4.07 12.93
C VAL A 110 -19.24 -3.68 12.09
N ARG A 111 -19.06 -3.47 10.79
CA ARG A 111 -20.15 -3.10 9.86
C ARG A 111 -21.17 -4.24 9.73
N PHE A 112 -20.73 -5.48 9.57
CA PHE A 112 -21.61 -6.65 9.54
C PHE A 112 -22.38 -6.83 10.84
N ARG A 113 -21.74 -6.59 11.99
CA ARG A 113 -22.43 -6.64 13.29
C ARG A 113 -23.56 -5.60 13.38
N LYS A 114 -23.32 -4.36 12.94
CA LYS A 114 -24.34 -3.31 12.93
C LYS A 114 -25.48 -3.65 11.97
N MET A 115 -25.15 -4.18 10.78
CA MET A 115 -26.13 -4.58 9.78
C MET A 115 -27.02 -5.73 10.28
N ALA A 116 -26.43 -6.75 10.91
CA ALA A 116 -27.18 -7.85 11.52
C ALA A 116 -28.13 -7.37 12.63
N GLY A 117 -27.70 -6.40 13.45
CA GLY A 117 -28.55 -5.76 14.45
C GLY A 117 -29.74 -5.02 13.82
N MET A 118 -29.49 -4.28 12.75
CA MET A 118 -30.51 -3.53 12.01
C MET A 118 -31.52 -4.47 11.31
N VAL A 119 -31.04 -5.54 10.67
CA VAL A 119 -31.91 -6.55 10.07
C VAL A 119 -32.79 -7.21 11.14
N ARG A 120 -32.22 -7.53 12.31
CA ARG A 120 -32.98 -8.11 13.42
C ARG A 120 -34.03 -7.15 13.98
N SER A 121 -33.76 -5.85 14.07
CA SER A 121 -34.75 -4.87 14.52
C SER A 121 -35.88 -4.71 13.51
N ILE A 122 -35.57 -4.65 12.22
CA ILE A 122 -36.58 -4.56 11.16
C ILE A 122 -37.48 -5.80 11.17
N LEU A 123 -36.90 -7.00 11.26
CA LEU A 123 -37.66 -8.25 11.35
C LEU A 123 -38.57 -8.28 12.59
N ARG A 124 -38.08 -7.80 13.74
CA ARG A 124 -38.88 -7.73 14.97
C ARG A 124 -40.06 -6.76 14.82
N ASP A 125 -39.83 -5.60 14.22
CA ASP A 125 -40.88 -4.61 13.99
C ASP A 125 -41.95 -5.14 13.04
N GLU A 126 -41.55 -5.77 11.92
CA GLU A 126 -42.50 -6.37 10.97
C GLU A 126 -43.30 -7.53 11.57
N LEU A 127 -42.66 -8.39 12.38
CA LEU A 127 -43.35 -9.44 13.11
C LEU A 127 -44.35 -8.87 14.13
N SER A 128 -43.98 -7.83 14.87
CA SER A 128 -44.86 -7.18 15.84
C SER A 128 -46.09 -6.53 15.17
N LYS A 129 -45.87 -5.91 14.01
CA LYS A 129 -46.91 -5.26 13.20
C LYS A 129 -47.88 -6.29 12.61
N THR A 130 -47.35 -7.44 12.18
CA THR A 130 -48.16 -8.57 11.69
C THR A 130 -48.96 -9.20 12.81
N ALA A 131 -48.36 -9.43 13.98
CA ALA A 131 -49.04 -9.97 15.16
C ALA A 131 -50.19 -9.07 15.63
N SER A 132 -49.98 -7.74 15.64
CA SER A 132 -51.03 -6.77 15.97
C SER A 132 -52.21 -6.82 14.98
N LYS A 133 -51.94 -6.89 13.67
CA LYS A 133 -52.99 -7.02 12.65
C LYS A 133 -53.82 -8.30 12.77
N VAL A 134 -53.16 -9.42 13.11
CA VAL A 134 -53.84 -10.71 13.33
C VAL A 134 -54.69 -10.67 14.61
N GLY A 135 -54.19 -10.08 15.69
CA GLY A 135 -54.96 -9.91 16.93
C GLY A 135 -56.25 -9.10 16.74
N VAL A 136 -56.19 -8.04 15.92
CA VAL A 136 -57.35 -7.20 15.60
C VAL A 136 -58.41 -7.95 14.79
N THR A 137 -58.01 -8.82 13.87
CA THR A 137 -58.97 -9.60 13.06
C THR A 137 -59.73 -10.64 13.87
N THR A 138 -59.05 -11.34 14.80
CA THR A 138 -59.72 -12.29 15.72
C THR A 138 -60.63 -11.62 16.76
N GLN A 139 -60.40 -10.36 17.13
CA GLN A 139 -61.30 -9.59 18.02
C GLN A 139 -62.59 -9.18 17.29
N VAL A 140 -62.49 -8.77 16.03
CA VAL A 140 -63.66 -8.40 15.20
C VAL A 140 -64.54 -9.62 14.95
N GLU A 141 -63.94 -10.80 14.73
CA GLU A 141 -64.69 -12.05 14.53
C GLU A 141 -65.44 -12.52 15.79
N LYS A 142 -64.89 -12.27 16.99
CA LYS A 142 -65.57 -12.57 18.27
C LYS A 142 -66.67 -11.59 18.66
N LEU A 143 -66.68 -10.38 18.10
CA LEU A 143 -67.72 -9.36 18.33
C LEU A 143 -68.87 -9.44 17.32
N ALA A 144 -68.68 -10.19 16.22
CA ALA A 144 -69.69 -10.41 15.19
C ALA A 144 -70.57 -11.65 15.42
N LEU A 145 -70.30 -12.41 16.48
CA LEU A 145 -71.08 -13.55 16.99
C LEU A 145 -71.75 -13.18 18.31
#